data_AF-A0A7S4ARV6-F1
#
_entry.id   AF-A0A7S4ARV6-F1
#
_cell.length_a   1.000
_cell.length_b   1.000
_cell.length_c   1.000
_cell.angle_alpha   90.00
_cell.angle_beta   90.00
_cell.angle_gamma   90.00
#
_symmetry.space_group_name_H-M   'P 1'
#
loop_
_entity.id
_entity.type
_entity.pdbx_description
1 polymer ?
#
loop_
_entity_poly.entity_id
_entity_poly.type
_entity_poly.pdbx_seq_one_letter_code
_entity_poly.pdbx_strand_id
1 'polypeptide(L)'
;MSAAPSSSGFAMMSPHRAVLEATPDDDAGKVRLVEELQSRGRAAVGAKSWMDAKLLYEKCLTITDCSAVDNKKKAVFHSNLSLVESGMGEFEKARVAAEAGTKDDPKYVKAWWRLGQALLALHRPQEALDAFSKAKQLDPTNKALSKLVEKTKKQVEEEAALMKEVDANDGADGDKDKSSNKITTSIPTPSVKTKTTNASSSSINTSSNNSSTPADDEDDSKLFTKSEPVRGYKVVNGKKTSYFHNELDEKSRELIGDIAPKKIKDPTSANPTAAAAASATKQQGTSVWNTGGTWEEKNVTEWAKQSLTELLLQTTYTLPPSSPAPGAVVSVEKVSKLDGHASVAVVRGKTRFIYEFSCKLDWQLDKEDDELNCKGTLAIPDIDGTIAIGEGYDIHDFTIASVSNNSVKPVVDRFVHRGGFHEALNEKIDDWVRHFKKVYGPKDA
;
A
#
# COMPACT_ATOMS: atom_id res chain seq x y z
N MET A 1 -43.58 6.25 -15.51
CA MET A 1 -42.88 4.96 -15.28
C MET A 1 -41.41 5.19 -15.57
N SER A 2 -40.62 5.50 -14.54
CA SER A 2 -39.17 5.71 -14.69
C SER A 2 -38.47 4.42 -14.27
N ALA A 3 -37.83 3.76 -15.22
CA ALA A 3 -37.11 2.51 -14.99
C ALA A 3 -35.81 2.82 -14.24
N ALA A 4 -35.65 2.24 -13.06
CA ALA A 4 -34.38 2.22 -12.35
C ALA A 4 -33.33 1.42 -13.18
N PRO A 5 -32.06 1.84 -13.21
CA PRO A 5 -31.03 1.06 -13.87
C PRO A 5 -30.86 -0.27 -13.13
N SER A 6 -30.92 -1.37 -13.88
CA SER A 6 -30.89 -2.73 -13.34
C SER A 6 -29.56 -3.04 -12.64
N SER A 7 -29.59 -3.16 -11.32
CA SER A 7 -28.49 -3.67 -10.49
C SER A 7 -28.11 -5.14 -10.78
N SER A 8 -28.86 -5.82 -11.66
CA SER A 8 -28.70 -7.26 -11.93
C SER A 8 -27.44 -7.63 -12.73
N GLY A 9 -26.91 -6.70 -13.55
CA GLY A 9 -25.76 -6.99 -14.42
C GLY A 9 -24.44 -7.19 -13.66
N PHE A 10 -24.20 -6.41 -12.60
CA PHE A 10 -22.96 -6.47 -11.84
C PHE A 10 -22.95 -7.63 -10.83
N ALA A 11 -24.11 -7.96 -10.26
CA ALA A 11 -24.28 -9.12 -9.39
C ALA A 11 -23.99 -10.46 -10.11
N MET A 12 -24.19 -10.51 -11.44
CA MET A 12 -23.88 -11.70 -12.24
C MET A 12 -22.38 -12.02 -12.35
N MET A 13 -21.51 -11.02 -12.18
CA MET A 13 -20.05 -11.14 -12.33
C MET A 13 -19.31 -11.16 -10.98
N SER A 14 -20.01 -10.93 -9.86
CA SER A 14 -19.40 -10.95 -8.53
C SER A 14 -19.11 -12.40 -8.09
N PRO A 15 -17.92 -12.69 -7.53
CA PRO A 15 -17.58 -14.00 -6.99
C PRO A 15 -18.47 -14.42 -5.81
N HIS A 16 -19.30 -13.51 -5.30
CA HIS A 16 -20.23 -13.75 -4.18
C HIS A 16 -21.69 -13.98 -4.61
N ARG A 17 -21.97 -14.15 -5.90
CA ARG A 17 -23.31 -14.35 -6.47
C ARG A 17 -24.19 -15.33 -5.68
N ALA A 18 -23.67 -16.52 -5.37
CA ALA A 18 -24.44 -17.56 -4.68
C ALA A 18 -25.04 -17.12 -3.34
N VAL A 19 -24.34 -16.25 -2.61
CA VAL A 19 -24.79 -15.75 -1.29
C VAL A 19 -25.65 -14.51 -1.43
N LEU A 20 -25.46 -13.72 -2.49
CA LEU A 20 -26.32 -12.57 -2.80
C LEU A 20 -27.71 -13.00 -3.29
N GLU A 21 -27.79 -14.10 -4.03
CA GLU A 21 -29.05 -14.68 -4.54
C GLU A 21 -29.78 -15.55 -3.51
N ALA A 22 -29.11 -15.98 -2.44
CA ALA A 22 -29.73 -16.79 -1.39
C ALA A 22 -30.86 -16.03 -0.68
N THR A 23 -31.99 -16.73 -0.51
CA THR A 23 -33.18 -16.28 0.22
C THR A 23 -33.69 -17.41 1.12
N PRO A 24 -33.11 -17.59 2.32
CA PRO A 24 -33.59 -18.58 3.29
C PRO A 24 -34.95 -18.15 3.84
N ASP A 25 -35.90 -19.08 3.85
CA ASP A 25 -37.25 -18.84 4.38
C ASP A 25 -37.27 -18.83 5.92
N ASP A 26 -36.37 -19.60 6.53
CA ASP A 26 -36.25 -19.76 7.97
C ASP A 26 -35.38 -18.68 8.64
N ASP A 27 -35.75 -18.25 9.84
CA ASP A 27 -35.02 -17.21 10.56
C ASP A 27 -33.61 -17.65 10.97
N ALA A 28 -33.40 -18.95 11.24
CA ALA A 28 -32.07 -19.49 11.52
C ALA A 28 -31.15 -19.43 10.28
N GLY A 29 -31.68 -19.75 9.10
CA GLY A 29 -31.02 -19.60 7.81
C GLY A 29 -30.69 -18.15 7.50
N LYS A 30 -31.59 -17.21 7.78
CA LYS A 30 -31.32 -15.76 7.64
C LYS A 30 -30.17 -15.30 8.52
N VAL A 31 -30.11 -15.75 9.78
CA VAL A 31 -28.99 -15.42 10.69
C VAL A 31 -27.66 -15.96 10.17
N ARG A 32 -27.62 -17.23 9.74
CA ARG A 32 -26.40 -17.85 9.16
C ARG A 32 -25.95 -17.12 7.90
N LEU A 33 -26.89 -16.76 7.03
CA LEU A 33 -26.61 -16.02 5.80
C LEU A 33 -26.02 -14.64 6.11
N VAL A 34 -26.57 -13.91 7.08
CA VAL A 34 -26.04 -12.61 7.52
C VAL A 34 -24.62 -12.73 8.07
N GLU A 35 -24.33 -13.77 8.86
CA GLU A 35 -22.98 -14.01 9.39
C GLU A 35 -21.97 -14.33 8.27
N GLU A 36 -22.37 -15.13 7.29
CA GLU A 36 -21.56 -15.43 6.12
C GLU A 36 -21.31 -14.20 5.25
N LEU A 37 -22.35 -13.43 4.93
CA LEU A 37 -22.26 -12.18 4.18
C LEU A 37 -21.37 -11.17 4.91
N GLN A 38 -21.50 -11.05 6.23
CA GLN A 38 -20.65 -10.17 7.03
C GLN A 38 -19.17 -10.60 6.96
N SER A 39 -18.91 -11.91 7.03
CA SER A 39 -17.55 -12.45 6.93
C SER A 39 -16.93 -12.16 5.56
N ARG A 40 -17.67 -12.43 4.49
CA ARG A 40 -17.26 -12.12 3.11
C ARG A 40 -17.08 -10.62 2.90
N GLY A 41 -17.96 -9.79 3.47
CA GLY A 41 -17.86 -8.33 3.40
C GLY A 41 -16.59 -7.80 4.05
N ARG A 42 -16.21 -8.32 5.22
CA ARG A 42 -14.93 -7.96 5.87
C ARG A 42 -13.73 -8.39 5.02
N ALA A 43 -13.79 -9.58 4.40
CA ALA A 43 -12.75 -10.04 3.50
C ALA A 43 -12.63 -9.15 2.25
N ALA A 44 -13.76 -8.73 1.67
CA ALA A 44 -13.81 -7.83 0.52
C ALA A 44 -13.24 -6.44 0.86
N VAL A 45 -13.55 -5.90 2.04
CA VAL A 45 -12.93 -4.67 2.57
C VAL A 45 -11.40 -4.83 2.69
N GLY A 46 -10.93 -5.95 3.25
CA GLY A 46 -9.50 -6.25 3.35
C GLY A 46 -8.80 -6.40 2.00
N ALA A 47 -9.52 -6.90 1.00
CA ALA A 47 -9.06 -7.00 -0.38
C ALA A 47 -9.19 -5.68 -1.18
N LYS A 48 -9.73 -4.61 -0.57
CA LYS A 48 -10.09 -3.34 -1.22
C LYS A 48 -11.09 -3.51 -2.39
N SER A 49 -11.85 -4.60 -2.43
CA SER A 49 -12.96 -4.75 -3.38
C SER A 49 -14.19 -4.02 -2.81
N TRP A 50 -14.21 -2.70 -2.98
CA TRP A 50 -15.24 -1.85 -2.39
C TRP A 50 -16.64 -2.13 -2.94
N MET A 51 -16.75 -2.40 -4.25
CA MET A 51 -18.04 -2.69 -4.87
C MET A 51 -18.66 -3.99 -4.38
N ASP A 52 -17.88 -5.08 -4.27
CA ASP A 52 -18.38 -6.35 -3.71
C ASP A 52 -18.75 -6.19 -2.24
N ALA A 53 -17.92 -5.49 -1.45
CA ALA A 53 -18.19 -5.24 -0.04
C ALA A 53 -19.50 -4.47 0.17
N LYS A 54 -19.78 -3.49 -0.70
CA LYS A 54 -21.03 -2.72 -0.66
C LYS A 54 -22.25 -3.61 -0.86
N LEU A 55 -22.26 -4.42 -1.93
CA LEU A 55 -23.37 -5.32 -2.24
C LEU A 55 -23.63 -6.32 -1.10
N LEU A 56 -22.56 -6.84 -0.49
CA LEU A 56 -22.66 -7.77 0.64
C LEU A 56 -23.28 -7.11 1.88
N TYR A 57 -22.89 -5.88 2.21
CA TYR A 57 -23.45 -5.16 3.36
C TYR A 57 -24.88 -4.66 3.10
N GLU A 58 -25.21 -4.23 1.88
CA GLU A 58 -26.59 -3.91 1.49
C GLU A 58 -27.48 -5.14 1.63
N LYS A 59 -27.04 -6.31 1.16
CA LYS A 59 -27.77 -7.57 1.35
C LYS A 59 -27.93 -7.91 2.85
N CYS A 60 -26.89 -7.72 3.67
CA CYS A 60 -27.02 -7.89 5.12
C CYS A 60 -28.15 -7.02 5.68
N LEU A 61 -28.20 -5.74 5.29
CA LEU A 61 -29.22 -4.80 5.74
C LEU A 61 -30.62 -5.25 5.32
N THR A 62 -30.81 -5.66 4.05
CA THR A 62 -32.11 -6.16 3.59
C THR A 62 -32.63 -7.34 4.39
N ILE A 63 -31.75 -8.28 4.76
CA ILE A 63 -32.15 -9.45 5.56
C ILE A 63 -32.45 -9.04 7.00
N THR A 64 -31.68 -8.11 7.55
CA THR A 64 -31.91 -7.60 8.91
C THR A 64 -33.11 -6.67 9.03
N ASP A 65 -33.57 -6.05 7.95
CA ASP A 65 -34.80 -5.25 7.91
C ASP A 65 -36.06 -6.12 7.88
N CYS A 66 -35.98 -7.29 7.25
CA CYS A 66 -37.10 -8.22 7.12
C CYS A 66 -37.31 -9.15 8.33
N SER A 67 -36.40 -9.13 9.31
CA SER A 67 -36.47 -9.97 10.51
C SER A 67 -36.35 -9.08 11.75
N ALA A 68 -36.86 -9.52 12.90
CA ALA A 68 -36.78 -8.79 14.17
C ALA A 68 -35.35 -8.81 14.75
N VAL A 69 -34.36 -8.39 13.96
CA VAL A 69 -32.93 -8.51 14.26
C VAL A 69 -32.46 -7.37 15.15
N ASP A 70 -31.50 -7.69 16.01
CA ASP A 70 -30.75 -6.77 16.85
C ASP A 70 -30.32 -5.50 16.10
N ASN A 71 -30.86 -4.34 16.52
CA ASN A 71 -30.44 -3.02 16.05
C ASN A 71 -28.92 -2.80 16.14
N LYS A 72 -28.25 -3.49 17.08
CA LYS A 72 -26.78 -3.51 17.22
C LYS A 72 -26.08 -4.06 15.97
N LYS A 73 -26.57 -5.15 15.38
CA LYS A 73 -25.99 -5.72 14.16
C LYS A 73 -26.20 -4.79 12.97
N LYS A 74 -27.39 -4.18 12.88
CA LYS A 74 -27.72 -3.19 11.86
C LYS A 74 -26.76 -1.98 11.91
N ALA A 75 -26.50 -1.44 13.10
CA ALA A 75 -25.54 -0.36 13.30
C ALA A 75 -24.11 -0.73 12.85
N VAL A 76 -23.68 -1.98 13.10
CA VAL A 76 -22.39 -2.49 12.63
C VAL A 76 -22.33 -2.53 11.09
N PHE A 77 -23.40 -2.97 10.42
CA PHE A 77 -23.46 -3.03 8.96
C PHE A 77 -23.46 -1.63 8.33
N HIS A 78 -24.26 -0.71 8.85
CA HIS A 78 -24.26 0.69 8.40
C HIS A 78 -22.89 1.37 8.59
N SER A 79 -22.20 1.12 9.70
CA SER A 79 -20.84 1.64 9.92
C SER A 79 -19.81 1.06 8.95
N ASN A 80 -19.90 -0.24 8.62
CA ASN A 80 -19.01 -0.85 7.63
C ASN A 80 -19.35 -0.40 6.20
N LEU A 81 -20.63 -0.20 5.88
CA LEU A 81 -21.07 0.38 4.61
C LEU A 81 -20.51 1.79 4.44
N SER A 82 -20.58 2.63 5.47
CA SER A 82 -19.99 3.97 5.46
C SER A 82 -18.47 3.96 5.19
N LEU A 83 -17.74 3.01 5.77
CA LEU A 83 -16.33 2.81 5.47
C LEU A 83 -16.11 2.46 3.99
N VAL A 84 -16.90 1.54 3.44
CA VAL A 84 -16.81 1.09 2.05
C VAL A 84 -17.11 2.24 1.10
N GLU A 85 -18.16 3.01 1.35
CA GLU A 85 -18.55 4.17 0.54
C GLU A 85 -17.53 5.29 0.60
N SER A 86 -16.93 5.53 1.76
CA SER A 86 -15.79 6.46 1.88
C SER A 86 -14.59 5.97 1.06
N GLY A 87 -14.33 4.66 1.03
CA GLY A 87 -13.27 4.04 0.22
C GLY A 87 -13.49 4.16 -1.29
N MET A 88 -14.74 4.39 -1.73
CA MET A 88 -15.09 4.66 -3.13
C MET A 88 -15.13 6.16 -3.47
N GLY A 89 -14.90 7.05 -2.50
CA GLY A 89 -15.02 8.50 -2.67
C GLY A 89 -16.47 9.04 -2.59
N GLU A 90 -17.44 8.19 -2.26
CA GLU A 90 -18.86 8.54 -2.17
C GLU A 90 -19.21 9.07 -0.76
N PHE A 91 -18.61 10.20 -0.38
CA PHE A 91 -18.64 10.70 1.00
C PHE A 91 -20.04 11.08 1.51
N GLU A 92 -20.93 11.54 0.64
CA GLU A 92 -22.32 11.88 1.03
C GLU A 92 -23.12 10.62 1.38
N LYS A 93 -22.97 9.54 0.60
CA LYS A 93 -23.61 8.25 0.92
C LYS A 93 -23.01 7.68 2.21
N ALA A 94 -21.68 7.78 2.37
CA ALA A 94 -21.00 7.37 3.59
C ALA A 94 -21.50 8.11 4.85
N ARG A 95 -21.81 9.41 4.72
CA ARG A 95 -22.42 10.21 5.79
C ARG A 95 -23.80 9.67 6.16
N VAL A 96 -24.67 9.46 5.18
CA VAL A 96 -26.02 8.92 5.38
C VAL A 96 -25.98 7.53 6.02
N ALA A 97 -25.11 6.64 5.55
CA ALA A 97 -24.92 5.31 6.12
C ALA A 97 -24.42 5.37 7.56
N ALA A 98 -23.44 6.22 7.88
CA ALA A 98 -22.97 6.38 9.25
C ALA A 98 -24.05 6.96 10.17
N GLU A 99 -24.82 7.94 9.70
CA GLU A 99 -25.92 8.56 10.44
C GLU A 99 -27.01 7.52 10.77
N ALA A 100 -27.39 6.68 9.81
CA ALA A 100 -28.29 5.54 10.05
C ALA A 100 -27.74 4.61 11.15
N GLY A 101 -26.44 4.28 11.09
CA GLY A 101 -25.80 3.46 12.12
C GLY A 101 -25.82 4.08 13.53
N THR A 102 -25.74 5.41 13.63
CA THR A 102 -25.90 6.11 14.93
C THR A 102 -27.33 6.12 15.45
N LYS A 103 -28.33 6.05 14.55
CA LYS A 103 -29.76 5.95 14.92
C LYS A 103 -30.11 4.54 15.40
N ASP A 104 -29.52 3.52 14.77
CA ASP A 104 -29.75 2.11 15.14
C ASP A 104 -29.10 1.74 16.49
N ASP A 105 -27.85 2.14 16.71
CA ASP A 105 -27.17 1.98 18.00
C ASP A 105 -26.44 3.27 18.39
N PRO A 106 -27.09 4.12 19.21
CA PRO A 106 -26.48 5.36 19.71
C PRO A 106 -25.21 5.13 20.54
N LYS A 107 -25.00 3.93 21.11
CA LYS A 107 -23.82 3.58 21.91
C LYS A 107 -22.66 3.07 21.07
N TYR A 108 -22.84 2.88 19.76
CA TYR A 108 -21.82 2.32 18.90
C TYR A 108 -20.79 3.38 18.48
N VAL A 109 -19.67 3.42 19.21
CA VAL A 109 -18.56 4.37 19.03
C VAL A 109 -18.08 4.46 17.58
N LYS A 110 -17.96 3.33 16.88
CA LYS A 110 -17.46 3.29 15.51
C LYS A 110 -18.40 3.98 14.51
N ALA A 111 -19.73 3.95 14.72
CA ALA A 111 -20.65 4.68 13.84
C ALA A 111 -20.42 6.20 13.94
N TRP A 112 -20.30 6.73 15.16
CA TRP A 112 -19.96 8.14 15.39
C TRP A 112 -18.60 8.53 14.82
N TRP A 113 -17.60 7.65 14.94
CA TRP A 113 -16.30 7.85 14.30
C TRP A 113 -16.43 7.91 12.77
N ARG A 114 -17.10 6.94 12.13
CA ARG A 114 -17.30 6.95 10.67
C ARG A 114 -18.06 8.18 10.19
N LEU A 115 -19.06 8.64 10.95
CA LEU A 115 -19.80 9.85 10.65
C LEU A 115 -18.88 11.07 10.61
N GLY A 116 -18.05 11.27 11.63
CA GLY A 116 -17.10 12.38 11.65
C GLY A 116 -16.06 12.30 10.52
N GLN A 117 -15.61 11.11 10.14
CA GLN A 117 -14.71 10.93 9.00
C GLN A 117 -15.36 11.33 7.67
N ALA A 118 -16.60 10.90 7.43
CA ALA A 118 -17.35 11.28 6.24
C ALA A 118 -17.60 12.80 6.19
N LEU A 119 -17.94 13.42 7.32
CA LEU A 119 -18.16 14.87 7.42
C LEU A 119 -16.88 15.69 7.18
N LEU A 120 -15.72 15.22 7.66
CA LEU A 120 -14.44 15.84 7.35
C LEU A 120 -14.13 15.77 5.84
N ALA A 121 -14.40 14.64 5.20
CA ALA A 121 -14.22 14.49 3.75
C ALA A 121 -15.18 15.38 2.93
N LEU A 122 -16.33 15.75 3.50
CA LEU A 122 -17.29 16.69 2.93
C LEU A 122 -17.02 18.16 3.27
N HIS A 123 -15.87 18.48 3.88
CA HIS A 123 -15.53 19.84 4.33
C HIS A 123 -16.55 20.43 5.32
N ARG A 124 -17.11 19.61 6.21
CA ARG A 124 -18.04 20.03 7.27
C ARG A 124 -17.44 19.76 8.67
N PRO A 125 -16.39 20.49 9.08
CA PRO A 125 -15.65 20.16 10.30
C PRO A 125 -16.41 20.48 11.59
N GLN A 126 -17.36 21.43 11.58
CA GLN A 126 -18.25 21.72 12.72
C GLN A 126 -19.08 20.49 13.11
N GLU A 127 -19.84 19.94 12.16
CA GLU A 127 -20.64 18.72 12.38
C GLU A 127 -19.75 17.51 12.70
N ALA A 128 -18.55 17.44 12.12
CA ALA A 128 -17.60 16.38 12.42
C ALA A 128 -17.11 16.44 13.87
N LEU A 129 -16.87 17.64 14.42
CA LEU A 129 -16.48 17.83 15.81
C LEU A 129 -17.54 17.32 16.77
N ASP A 130 -18.82 17.56 16.49
CA ASP A 130 -19.93 17.06 17.29
C ASP A 130 -20.00 15.52 17.28
N ALA A 131 -19.83 14.92 16.10
CA ALA A 131 -19.81 13.47 15.96
C ALA A 131 -18.63 12.83 16.71
N PHE A 132 -17.42 13.39 16.60
CA PHE A 132 -16.26 12.90 17.34
C PHE A 132 -16.36 13.15 18.85
N SER A 133 -16.98 14.25 19.26
CA SER A 133 -17.22 14.55 20.68
C SER A 133 -18.16 13.52 21.30
N LYS A 134 -19.23 13.13 20.60
CA LYS A 134 -20.11 12.01 21.02
C LYS A 134 -19.35 10.68 21.06
N ALA A 135 -18.52 10.39 20.05
CA ALA A 135 -17.67 9.19 20.07
C ALA A 135 -16.74 9.14 21.30
N LYS A 136 -16.14 10.28 21.65
CA LYS A 136 -15.24 10.42 22.81
C LYS A 136 -15.99 10.29 24.14
N GLN A 137 -17.23 10.77 24.23
CA GLN A 137 -18.07 10.57 25.43
C GLN A 137 -18.37 9.08 25.66
N LEU A 138 -18.56 8.31 24.58
CA LEU A 138 -18.82 6.87 24.64
C LEU A 138 -17.56 6.04 24.91
N ASP A 139 -16.39 6.47 24.43
CA ASP A 139 -15.09 5.82 24.68
C ASP A 139 -14.01 6.84 25.08
N PRO A 140 -13.97 7.25 26.36
CA PRO A 140 -13.01 8.25 26.86
C PRO A 140 -11.57 7.74 26.91
N THR A 141 -11.36 6.42 26.91
CA THR A 141 -10.04 5.79 27.03
C THR A 141 -9.26 5.82 25.71
N ASN A 142 -9.95 6.05 24.60
CA ASN A 142 -9.36 6.02 23.27
C ASN A 142 -8.57 7.30 22.95
N LYS A 143 -7.24 7.18 23.03
CA LYS A 143 -6.30 8.26 22.70
C LYS A 143 -6.41 8.72 21.24
N ALA A 144 -6.79 7.84 20.31
CA ALA A 144 -6.93 8.19 18.89
C ALA A 144 -8.12 9.14 18.67
N LEU A 145 -9.26 8.87 19.32
CA LEU A 145 -10.42 9.78 19.30
C LEU A 145 -10.08 11.14 19.93
N SER A 146 -9.33 11.15 21.03
CA SER A 146 -8.91 12.41 21.67
C SER A 146 -8.06 13.28 20.74
N LYS A 147 -7.08 12.70 20.06
CA LYS A 147 -6.26 13.40 19.04
C LYS A 147 -7.10 13.89 17.87
N LEU A 148 -8.07 13.09 17.44
CA LEU A 148 -8.93 13.43 16.29
C LEU A 148 -9.89 14.59 16.61
N VAL A 149 -10.45 14.63 17.81
CA VAL A 149 -11.25 15.76 18.32
C VAL A 149 -10.40 17.03 18.37
N GLU A 150 -9.18 16.96 18.91
CA GLU A 150 -8.27 18.10 18.99
C GLU A 150 -7.90 18.64 17.60
N LYS A 151 -7.56 17.74 16.66
CA LYS A 151 -7.28 18.11 15.26
C LYS A 151 -8.48 18.77 14.60
N THR A 152 -9.67 18.19 14.74
CA THR A 152 -10.90 18.72 14.14
C THR A 152 -11.28 20.06 14.75
N LYS A 153 -11.09 20.24 16.06
CA LYS A 153 -11.32 21.51 16.76
C LYS A 153 -10.42 22.62 16.21
N LYS A 154 -9.14 22.32 15.98
CA LYS A 154 -8.20 23.27 15.37
C LYS A 154 -8.63 23.69 13.96
N GLN A 155 -9.08 22.73 13.14
CA GLN A 155 -9.61 23.02 11.80
C GLN A 155 -10.85 23.93 11.85
N VAL A 156 -11.75 23.68 12.80
CA VAL A 156 -12.93 24.52 13.04
C VAL A 156 -12.54 25.94 13.46
N GLU A 157 -11.59 26.08 14.39
CA GLU A 157 -11.10 27.38 14.85
C GLU A 157 -10.41 28.17 13.73
N GLU A 158 -9.62 27.50 12.89
CA GLU A 158 -8.97 28.08 11.71
C GLU A 158 -9.99 28.54 10.66
N GLU A 159 -11.00 27.71 10.36
CA GLU A 159 -12.07 28.09 9.41
C GLU A 159 -12.93 29.25 9.94
N ALA A 160 -13.23 29.25 11.23
CA ALA A 160 -13.94 30.36 11.88
C ALA A 160 -13.12 31.66 11.92
N ALA A 161 -11.79 31.56 12.03
CA ALA A 161 -10.90 32.73 11.96
C ALA A 161 -10.85 33.31 10.54
N LEU A 162 -10.74 32.45 9.52
CA LEU A 162 -10.80 32.85 8.11
C LEU A 162 -12.13 33.52 7.76
N MET A 163 -13.25 32.98 8.26
CA MET A 163 -14.58 33.57 8.02
C MET A 163 -14.69 34.99 8.62
N LYS A 164 -14.11 35.22 9.80
CA LYS A 164 -14.09 36.56 10.43
C LYS A 164 -13.21 37.57 9.69
N GLU A 165 -12.12 37.15 9.07
CA GLU A 165 -11.28 38.03 8.25
C GLU A 165 -11.98 38.45 6.95
N VAL A 166 -12.76 37.54 6.34
CA VAL A 166 -13.58 37.86 5.16
C VAL A 166 -14.69 38.85 5.52
N ASP A 167 -15.42 38.62 6.61
CA ASP A 167 -16.49 39.51 7.08
C ASP A 167 -15.96 40.91 7.48
N ALA A 168 -14.73 40.99 7.99
CA ALA A 168 -14.08 42.26 8.34
C ALA A 168 -13.64 43.06 7.11
N ASN A 169 -13.39 42.40 5.98
CA ASN A 169 -12.94 43.04 4.74
C ASN A 169 -14.11 43.50 3.85
N ASP A 170 -15.26 42.80 3.91
CA ASP A 170 -16.50 43.20 3.22
C ASP A 170 -17.26 44.34 3.93
N GLY A 171 -16.91 44.65 5.19
CA GLY A 171 -17.50 45.76 5.96
C GLY A 171 -16.94 47.15 5.66
N ALA A 172 -15.97 47.27 4.75
CA ALA A 172 -15.21 48.50 4.52
C ALA A 172 -15.47 49.22 3.18
N ASP A 173 -16.36 48.72 2.32
CA ASP A 173 -16.61 49.38 1.02
C ASP A 173 -18.11 49.49 0.70
N GLY A 174 -18.67 50.60 1.16
CA GLY A 174 -19.93 51.12 0.64
C GLY A 174 -19.65 52.39 -0.16
N ASP A 175 -19.56 52.28 -1.49
CA ASP A 175 -20.25 53.10 -2.52
C ASP A 175 -19.53 53.02 -3.90
N LYS A 176 -20.28 52.56 -4.93
CA LYS A 176 -20.06 52.63 -6.41
C LYS A 176 -18.90 51.79 -6.98
N ASP A 177 -19.00 51.04 -8.07
CA ASP A 177 -19.87 51.08 -9.25
C ASP A 177 -19.78 49.73 -10.00
N LYS A 178 -20.76 49.43 -10.85
CA LYS A 178 -20.77 48.24 -11.74
C LYS A 178 -19.64 48.28 -12.76
N SER A 179 -18.75 47.28 -12.77
CA SER A 179 -18.29 46.68 -14.02
C SER A 179 -17.61 45.33 -13.77
N SER A 180 -18.09 44.33 -14.49
CA SER A 180 -17.56 42.97 -14.57
C SER A 180 -16.06 42.94 -14.81
N ASN A 181 -15.29 42.29 -13.92
CA ASN A 181 -14.05 41.66 -14.34
C ASN A 181 -13.73 40.37 -13.58
N LYS A 182 -13.22 39.42 -14.35
CA LYS A 182 -13.09 37.99 -14.10
C LYS A 182 -12.00 37.69 -13.07
N ILE A 183 -12.40 37.02 -11.99
CA ILE A 183 -11.56 36.49 -10.92
C ILE A 183 -10.52 35.52 -11.53
N THR A 184 -9.24 35.84 -11.38
CA THR A 184 -8.11 34.89 -11.48
C THR A 184 -7.30 35.05 -10.21
N THR A 185 -7.62 34.25 -9.21
CA THR A 185 -7.00 34.28 -7.88
C THR A 185 -5.63 33.62 -7.94
N SER A 186 -4.59 34.45 -7.94
CA SER A 186 -3.23 34.08 -7.57
C SER A 186 -3.19 33.80 -6.06
N ILE A 187 -2.86 32.57 -5.67
CA ILE A 187 -2.51 32.23 -4.29
C ILE A 187 -1.01 32.45 -4.09
N PRO A 188 -0.58 33.36 -3.18
CA PRO A 188 0.81 33.46 -2.77
C PRO A 188 1.15 32.37 -1.73
N THR A 189 2.18 31.59 -2.02
CA THR A 189 2.87 30.69 -1.09
C THR A 189 3.61 31.46 0.00
N PRO A 190 3.54 31.08 1.29
CA PRO A 190 4.48 31.57 2.28
C PRO A 190 5.77 30.72 2.28
N SER A 191 6.88 31.43 2.07
CA SER A 191 8.25 30.98 2.23
C SER A 191 8.54 30.47 3.65
N VAL A 192 9.08 29.25 3.77
CA VAL A 192 9.76 28.80 4.99
C VAL A 192 11.27 28.90 4.77
N LYS A 193 11.90 29.79 5.54
CA LYS A 193 13.34 29.85 5.75
C LYS A 193 13.78 28.61 6.53
N THR A 194 14.53 27.73 5.91
CA THR A 194 15.29 26.67 6.59
C THR A 194 16.57 27.29 7.18
N LYS A 195 16.72 27.19 8.50
CA LYS A 195 18.01 27.36 9.17
C LYS A 195 18.49 25.97 9.59
N THR A 196 19.61 25.60 8.99
CA THR A 196 20.47 24.45 9.20
C THR A 196 20.95 24.33 10.64
N THR A 197 20.86 23.14 11.24
CA THR A 197 21.91 22.59 12.14
C THR A 197 21.85 21.05 12.16
N ASN A 198 22.89 20.46 11.56
CA ASN A 198 23.55 19.17 11.80
C ASN A 198 22.79 18.01 12.46
N ALA A 199 22.63 16.93 11.68
CA ALA A 199 22.53 15.57 12.17
C ALA A 199 23.93 15.03 12.51
N SER A 200 24.05 14.37 13.65
CA SER A 200 25.06 13.34 13.89
C SER A 200 24.38 12.17 14.57
N SER A 201 24.60 11.02 13.97
CA SER A 201 24.16 9.67 14.29
C SER A 201 24.26 9.29 15.76
N SER A 202 23.23 8.62 16.30
CA SER A 202 23.46 7.42 17.11
C SER A 202 22.20 6.59 17.30
N SER A 203 22.46 5.30 17.27
CA SER A 203 21.64 4.11 17.35
C SER A 203 20.85 3.96 18.65
N ILE A 204 19.67 3.37 18.50
CA ILE A 204 18.80 2.87 19.55
C ILE A 204 19.50 1.74 20.30
N ASN A 205 19.56 1.84 21.63
CA ASN A 205 19.66 0.68 22.49
C ASN A 205 18.67 0.80 23.65
N THR A 206 17.82 -0.21 23.75
CA THR A 206 16.89 -0.50 24.84
C THR A 206 17.68 -0.96 26.08
N SER A 207 17.41 -0.34 27.23
CA SER A 207 17.87 -0.83 28.52
C SER A 207 16.68 -1.05 29.45
N SER A 208 16.41 -2.32 29.72
CA SER A 208 15.73 -2.81 30.92
C SER A 208 16.73 -2.88 32.08
N ASN A 209 16.27 -2.45 33.26
CA ASN A 209 16.80 -2.62 34.62
C ASN A 209 17.99 -3.58 34.81
N ASN A 210 18.99 -3.13 35.58
CA ASN A 210 19.44 -3.92 36.73
C ASN A 210 20.05 -3.11 37.87
N SER A 211 19.92 -3.71 39.06
CA SER A 211 20.36 -3.28 40.39
C SER A 211 21.86 -3.06 40.54
N SER A 212 22.22 -2.15 41.45
CA SER A 212 23.58 -1.83 41.90
C SER A 212 24.00 -2.61 43.14
N THR A 213 25.24 -3.11 43.13
CA THR A 213 26.16 -3.25 44.29
C THR A 213 27.61 -3.14 43.77
N PRO A 214 28.47 -2.29 44.36
CA PRO A 214 29.88 -2.17 43.99
C PRO A 214 30.81 -2.75 45.07
N ALA A 215 31.99 -3.24 44.67
CA ALA A 215 33.21 -3.23 45.47
C ALA A 215 34.42 -3.79 44.69
N ASP A 216 35.46 -2.95 44.65
CA ASP A 216 36.89 -3.25 44.86
C ASP A 216 37.78 -3.80 43.72
N ASP A 217 38.62 -2.87 43.25
CA ASP A 217 40.09 -2.86 43.30
C ASP A 217 41.00 -3.73 42.40
N GLU A 218 41.93 -2.97 41.80
CA GLU A 218 43.32 -3.20 41.42
C GLU A 218 43.74 -4.17 40.28
N ASP A 219 44.33 -3.50 39.29
CA ASP A 219 45.63 -3.71 38.65
C ASP A 219 46.13 -5.11 38.22
N ASP A 220 46.60 -5.06 36.98
CA ASP A 220 47.83 -5.64 36.49
C ASP A 220 47.82 -6.89 35.59
N SER A 221 48.61 -6.67 34.56
CA SER A 221 48.97 -7.48 33.43
C SER A 221 49.62 -8.82 33.79
N LYS A 222 48.96 -9.91 33.37
CA LYS A 222 49.51 -11.17 32.78
C LYS A 222 48.56 -12.32 33.07
N LEU A 223 48.16 -13.05 32.03
CA LEU A 223 48.13 -14.53 31.95
C LEU A 223 47.22 -14.99 30.80
N PHE A 224 47.73 -14.84 29.58
CA PHE A 224 47.25 -15.61 28.44
C PHE A 224 47.84 -17.03 28.55
N THR A 225 47.23 -17.92 29.34
CA THR A 225 47.52 -19.36 29.26
C THR A 225 46.31 -20.23 29.58
N LYS A 226 45.92 -21.02 28.56
CA LYS A 226 45.19 -22.30 28.57
C LYS A 226 43.81 -22.38 29.25
N SER A 227 42.81 -22.39 28.38
CA SER A 227 41.61 -23.24 28.43
C SER A 227 40.72 -23.14 29.68
N GLU A 228 39.90 -22.09 29.72
CA GLU A 228 38.63 -22.13 30.46
C GLU A 228 37.44 -22.39 29.49
N PRO A 229 36.42 -23.14 29.92
CA PRO A 229 35.28 -23.49 29.08
C PRO A 229 34.38 -22.29 28.85
N VAL A 230 34.14 -21.96 27.57
CA VAL A 230 33.15 -20.96 27.15
C VAL A 230 31.80 -21.32 27.79
N ARG A 231 31.31 -20.45 28.67
CA ARG A 231 30.05 -20.60 29.39
C ARG A 231 28.91 -20.72 28.37
N GLY A 232 28.26 -21.89 28.33
CA GLY A 232 27.14 -22.17 27.39
C GLY A 232 27.26 -23.47 26.58
N TYR A 233 28.37 -24.20 26.69
CA TYR A 233 28.57 -25.48 26.00
C TYR A 233 28.97 -26.59 26.98
N LYS A 234 28.42 -27.80 26.80
CA LYS A 234 28.79 -29.01 27.52
C LYS A 234 29.47 -29.98 26.56
N VAL A 235 30.45 -30.74 27.04
CA VAL A 235 31.03 -31.84 26.27
C VAL A 235 30.32 -33.13 26.67
N VAL A 236 29.65 -33.77 25.71
CA VAL A 236 29.07 -35.11 25.88
C VAL A 236 29.65 -36.01 24.78
N ASN A 237 30.20 -37.17 25.16
CA ASN A 237 30.87 -38.12 24.26
C ASN A 237 31.96 -37.50 23.36
N GLY A 238 32.76 -36.59 23.92
CA GLY A 238 33.90 -35.97 23.21
C GLY A 238 33.54 -34.87 22.21
N LYS A 239 32.26 -34.53 22.03
CA LYS A 239 31.81 -33.41 21.16
C LYS A 239 31.24 -32.27 22.01
N LYS A 240 31.61 -31.02 21.67
CA LYS A 240 31.06 -29.81 22.29
C LYS A 240 29.65 -29.56 21.73
N THR A 241 28.63 -29.57 22.60
CA THR A 241 27.22 -29.30 22.25
C THR A 241 26.67 -28.18 23.15
N SER A 242 25.62 -27.47 22.73
CA SER A 242 24.98 -26.43 23.54
C SER A 242 24.07 -27.06 24.61
N TYR A 243 23.76 -26.33 25.69
CA TYR A 243 22.90 -26.82 26.78
C TYR A 243 21.44 -27.10 26.38
N PHE A 244 21.01 -26.72 25.17
CA PHE A 244 19.66 -26.95 24.65
C PHE A 244 19.60 -28.14 23.68
N HIS A 245 20.47 -29.13 23.84
CA HIS A 245 20.42 -30.36 23.06
C HIS A 245 19.49 -31.37 23.72
N ASN A 246 18.34 -31.64 23.09
CA ASN A 246 17.47 -32.74 23.52
C ASN A 246 18.01 -34.04 22.93
N GLU A 247 18.65 -34.87 23.76
CA GLU A 247 19.12 -36.19 23.34
C GLU A 247 17.91 -37.10 23.12
N LEU A 248 17.72 -37.55 21.88
CA LEU A 248 16.58 -38.41 21.55
C LEU A 248 16.80 -39.82 22.11
N ASP A 249 15.94 -40.22 23.04
CA ASP A 249 15.90 -41.56 23.63
C ASP A 249 15.96 -42.67 22.56
N GLU A 250 16.55 -43.83 22.89
CA GLU A 250 16.70 -44.99 21.99
C GLU A 250 15.38 -45.35 21.30
N LYS A 251 14.28 -45.29 22.05
CA LYS A 251 12.91 -45.56 21.58
C LYS A 251 12.40 -44.53 20.57
N SER A 252 12.81 -43.26 20.71
CA SER A 252 12.47 -42.18 19.78
C SER A 252 13.30 -42.28 18.49
N ARG A 253 14.57 -42.71 18.60
CA ARG A 253 15.41 -43.03 17.43
C ARG A 253 14.88 -44.22 16.63
N GLU A 254 14.42 -45.26 17.31
CA GLU A 254 13.79 -46.41 16.66
C GLU A 254 12.46 -46.06 15.98
N LEU A 255 11.65 -45.15 16.56
CA LEU A 255 10.40 -44.69 15.95
C LEU A 255 10.61 -43.84 14.69
N ILE A 256 11.67 -43.03 14.66
CA ILE A 256 12.01 -42.16 13.53
C ILE A 256 12.51 -42.98 12.34
N GLY A 257 13.27 -44.05 12.59
CA GLY A 257 13.83 -44.92 11.55
C GLY A 257 14.76 -44.16 10.58
N ASP A 258 15.00 -44.75 9.40
CA ASP A 258 15.86 -44.18 8.37
C ASP A 258 15.05 -43.33 7.38
N ILE A 259 14.84 -42.05 7.70
CA ILE A 259 14.09 -41.08 6.86
C ILE A 259 14.97 -40.50 5.74
N ALA A 260 16.15 -41.08 5.49
CA ALA A 260 17.00 -40.66 4.39
C ALA A 260 16.26 -40.85 3.05
N PRO A 261 16.09 -39.80 2.23
CA PRO A 261 15.38 -39.91 0.95
C PRO A 261 16.09 -40.90 0.03
N LYS A 262 15.42 -42.00 -0.31
CA LYS A 262 15.96 -43.03 -1.20
C LYS A 262 15.91 -42.54 -2.64
N LYS A 263 17.07 -42.55 -3.30
CA LYS A 263 17.20 -42.20 -4.72
C LYS A 263 16.49 -43.26 -5.56
N ILE A 264 15.47 -42.84 -6.32
CA ILE A 264 14.74 -43.70 -7.27
C ILE A 264 15.74 -44.14 -8.36
N LYS A 265 16.01 -45.44 -8.46
CA LYS A 265 16.78 -46.03 -9.56
C LYS A 265 15.80 -46.45 -10.66
N ASP A 266 15.87 -45.72 -11.76
CA ASP A 266 15.37 -45.94 -13.12
C ASP A 266 13.86 -46.15 -13.40
N PRO A 267 13.30 -45.46 -14.43
CA PRO A 267 11.87 -45.38 -14.71
C PRO A 267 11.44 -46.37 -15.80
N THR A 268 11.72 -47.66 -15.67
CA THR A 268 11.21 -48.66 -16.63
C THR A 268 10.97 -50.01 -15.97
N SER A 269 9.78 -50.18 -15.39
CA SER A 269 9.11 -51.47 -15.42
C SER A 269 7.61 -51.25 -15.33
N ALA A 270 6.96 -51.38 -16.48
CA ALA A 270 5.51 -51.37 -16.60
C ALA A 270 4.92 -52.61 -15.91
N ASN A 271 3.76 -52.44 -15.27
CA ASN A 271 2.74 -53.46 -15.25
C ASN A 271 1.36 -52.76 -15.30
N PRO A 272 0.62 -52.81 -16.42
CA PRO A 272 -0.65 -52.11 -16.56
C PRO A 272 -1.81 -53.09 -16.38
N THR A 273 -2.49 -53.07 -15.24
CA THR A 273 -3.91 -53.48 -15.17
C THR A 273 -4.56 -52.89 -13.92
N ALA A 274 -5.74 -52.30 -14.13
CA ALA A 274 -6.64 -51.68 -13.16
C ALA A 274 -6.38 -50.19 -12.79
N ALA A 275 -6.67 -49.29 -13.72
CA ALA A 275 -7.24 -47.97 -13.42
C ALA A 275 -7.81 -47.34 -14.71
N ALA A 276 -9.05 -47.69 -15.04
CA ALA A 276 -9.87 -46.86 -15.92
C ALA A 276 -10.60 -45.83 -15.04
N ALA A 277 -10.69 -44.60 -15.56
CA ALA A 277 -11.43 -43.43 -15.05
C ALA A 277 -10.74 -42.56 -13.98
N ALA A 278 -9.85 -41.66 -14.44
CA ALA A 278 -9.90 -40.23 -14.14
C ALA A 278 -8.85 -39.49 -15.00
N SER A 279 -9.30 -38.68 -15.95
CA SER A 279 -8.43 -37.77 -16.71
C SER A 279 -7.86 -36.70 -15.79
N ALA A 280 -6.54 -36.71 -15.58
CA ALA A 280 -5.81 -35.60 -14.99
C ALA A 280 -4.66 -35.21 -15.92
N THR A 281 -4.74 -33.97 -16.40
CA THR A 281 -3.73 -33.28 -17.19
C THR A 281 -2.39 -33.31 -16.47
N LYS A 282 -1.35 -33.69 -17.20
CA LYS A 282 0.02 -33.91 -16.76
C LYS A 282 0.66 -32.60 -16.31
N GLN A 283 0.58 -32.24 -15.02
CA GLN A 283 1.45 -31.22 -14.43
C GLN A 283 2.83 -31.82 -14.17
N GLN A 284 3.83 -31.34 -14.90
CA GLN A 284 5.22 -31.55 -14.59
C GLN A 284 5.57 -30.83 -13.27
N GLY A 285 6.00 -31.61 -12.28
CA GLY A 285 7.02 -31.17 -11.33
C GLY A 285 6.58 -30.48 -10.03
N THR A 286 5.40 -30.74 -9.48
CA THR A 286 5.09 -30.32 -8.10
C THR A 286 5.32 -31.47 -7.13
N SER A 287 6.43 -31.40 -6.40
CA SER A 287 6.69 -32.29 -5.25
C SER A 287 5.56 -32.15 -4.23
N VAL A 288 5.11 -33.29 -3.69
CA VAL A 288 4.01 -33.43 -2.70
C VAL A 288 4.23 -32.64 -1.40
N TRP A 289 5.42 -32.03 -1.23
CA TRP A 289 5.75 -31.09 -0.15
C TRP A 289 5.02 -29.72 -0.29
N ASN A 290 4.58 -29.34 -1.50
CA ASN A 290 4.03 -27.98 -1.75
C ASN A 290 2.56 -27.79 -1.36
N THR A 291 1.94 -28.76 -0.70
CA THR A 291 0.53 -28.68 -0.26
C THR A 291 0.35 -27.86 1.03
N GLY A 292 1.44 -27.44 1.68
CA GLY A 292 1.43 -26.79 2.99
C GLY A 292 1.83 -25.32 2.97
N GLY A 293 1.09 -24.45 2.26
CA GLY A 293 1.13 -22.99 2.43
C GLY A 293 2.52 -22.34 2.54
N THR A 294 3.52 -22.93 1.89
CA THR A 294 4.93 -22.58 2.10
C THR A 294 5.22 -21.27 1.37
N TRP A 295 5.92 -20.37 2.05
CA TRP A 295 6.43 -19.15 1.44
C TRP A 295 7.56 -19.54 0.47
N GLU A 296 7.31 -19.35 -0.83
CA GLU A 296 8.30 -19.54 -1.88
C GLU A 296 8.68 -18.17 -2.42
N GLU A 297 9.92 -17.73 -2.19
CA GLU A 297 10.47 -16.49 -2.73
C GLU A 297 11.52 -16.81 -3.79
N LYS A 298 11.34 -16.23 -4.97
CA LYS A 298 12.31 -16.28 -6.06
C LYS A 298 12.97 -14.92 -6.20
N ASN A 299 14.29 -14.88 -6.06
CA ASN A 299 15.06 -13.69 -6.42
C ASN A 299 15.04 -13.51 -7.95
N VAL A 300 14.72 -12.30 -8.39
CA VAL A 300 14.64 -11.92 -9.81
C VAL A 300 15.36 -10.59 -10.08
N THR A 301 16.27 -10.19 -9.18
CA THR A 301 16.95 -8.89 -9.23
C THR A 301 17.67 -8.67 -10.55
N GLU A 302 18.42 -9.68 -11.03
CA GLU A 302 19.19 -9.56 -12.28
C GLU A 302 18.30 -9.30 -13.50
N TRP A 303 17.21 -10.06 -13.62
CA TRP A 303 16.23 -9.87 -14.69
C TRP A 303 15.55 -8.50 -14.59
N ALA A 304 15.19 -8.08 -13.37
CA ALA A 304 14.52 -6.81 -13.12
C ALA A 304 15.41 -5.63 -13.50
N LYS A 305 16.70 -5.68 -13.10
CA LYS A 305 17.68 -4.65 -13.48
C LYS A 305 17.87 -4.55 -14.98
N GLN A 306 18.02 -5.70 -15.67
CA GLN A 306 18.22 -5.73 -17.12
C GLN A 306 17.00 -5.19 -17.87
N SER A 307 15.80 -5.70 -17.54
CA SER A 307 14.55 -5.29 -18.21
C SER A 307 14.18 -3.84 -17.94
N LEU A 308 14.38 -3.33 -16.72
CA LEU A 308 14.13 -1.92 -16.40
C LEU A 308 15.11 -1.01 -17.14
N THR A 309 16.38 -1.39 -17.20
CA THR A 309 17.41 -0.63 -17.95
C THR A 309 17.05 -0.55 -19.44
N GLU A 310 16.66 -1.66 -20.06
CA GLU A 310 16.27 -1.70 -21.46
C GLU A 310 15.07 -0.80 -21.77
N LEU A 311 14.04 -0.82 -20.91
CA LEU A 311 12.85 0.01 -21.06
C LEU A 311 13.15 1.50 -20.85
N LEU A 312 13.99 1.85 -19.87
CA LEU A 312 14.39 3.24 -19.64
C LEU A 312 15.18 3.81 -20.82
N LEU A 313 16.08 3.04 -21.44
CA LEU A 313 16.83 3.46 -22.63
C LEU A 313 15.94 3.68 -23.86
N GLN A 314 14.77 3.05 -23.92
CA GLN A 314 13.77 3.28 -24.99
C GLN A 314 12.91 4.53 -24.76
N THR A 315 13.15 5.28 -23.68
CA THR A 315 12.37 6.49 -23.37
C THR A 315 12.81 7.62 -24.29
N THR A 316 11.89 8.06 -25.15
CA THR A 316 12.06 9.19 -26.04
C THR A 316 10.85 10.11 -25.96
N TYR A 317 11.06 11.42 -25.88
CA TYR A 317 10.02 12.42 -25.86
C TYR A 317 10.30 13.51 -26.90
N THR A 318 9.34 13.82 -27.75
CA THR A 318 9.46 14.90 -28.74
C THR A 318 8.74 16.14 -28.25
N LEU A 319 9.42 17.29 -28.30
CA LEU A 319 8.85 18.56 -27.87
C LEU A 319 7.69 19.00 -28.78
N PRO A 320 6.56 19.47 -28.21
CA PRO A 320 5.36 19.80 -28.96
C PRO A 320 5.55 21.08 -29.81
N PRO A 321 4.72 21.28 -30.86
CA PRO A 321 4.77 22.47 -31.71
C PRO A 321 4.60 23.81 -30.98
N SER A 322 3.97 23.79 -29.80
CA SER A 322 3.77 24.96 -28.94
C SER A 322 4.98 25.32 -28.06
N SER A 323 6.03 24.50 -28.10
CA SER A 323 7.27 24.75 -27.35
C SER A 323 8.20 25.73 -28.09
N PRO A 324 9.15 26.38 -27.40
CA PRO A 324 10.16 27.22 -28.03
C PRO A 324 11.11 26.47 -29.00
N ALA A 325 11.11 25.14 -28.95
CA ALA A 325 11.97 24.26 -29.74
C ALA A 325 11.17 23.07 -30.28
N PRO A 326 10.26 23.29 -31.23
CA PRO A 326 9.39 22.24 -31.74
C PRO A 326 10.20 21.18 -32.47
N GLY A 327 9.88 19.91 -32.23
CA GLY A 327 10.55 18.77 -32.87
C GLY A 327 11.89 18.36 -32.26
N ALA A 328 12.40 19.07 -31.24
CA ALA A 328 13.56 18.59 -30.49
C ALA A 328 13.22 17.31 -29.72
N VAL A 329 14.16 16.37 -29.65
CA VAL A 329 13.93 15.05 -29.04
C VAL A 329 14.78 14.90 -27.79
N VAL A 330 14.13 14.53 -26.70
CA VAL A 330 14.78 14.15 -25.45
C VAL A 330 14.83 12.63 -25.39
N SER A 331 15.99 12.08 -25.05
CA SER A 331 16.20 10.64 -24.89
C SER A 331 17.08 10.32 -23.69
N VAL A 332 16.93 9.11 -23.15
CA VAL A 332 17.85 8.58 -22.14
C VAL A 332 19.09 8.04 -22.86
N GLU A 333 20.24 8.65 -22.62
CA GLU A 333 21.52 8.22 -23.21
C GLU A 333 22.06 6.99 -22.49
N LYS A 334 21.97 6.98 -21.15
CA LYS A 334 22.55 5.92 -20.32
C LYS A 334 21.86 5.79 -18.97
N VAL A 335 21.75 4.56 -18.49
CA VAL A 335 21.48 4.27 -17.07
C VAL A 335 22.81 4.20 -16.32
N SER A 336 23.17 5.30 -15.65
CA SER A 336 24.45 5.45 -14.94
C SER A 336 24.55 4.56 -13.71
N LYS A 337 23.45 4.36 -12.99
CA LYS A 337 23.42 3.53 -11.77
C LYS A 337 22.02 2.94 -11.59
N LEU A 338 21.93 1.65 -11.26
CA LEU A 338 20.67 0.99 -10.90
C LEU A 338 20.92 0.02 -9.74
N ASP A 339 20.62 0.49 -8.54
CA ASP A 339 20.76 -0.29 -7.31
C ASP A 339 19.40 -0.63 -6.74
N GLY A 340 19.31 -1.80 -6.11
CA GLY A 340 18.05 -2.30 -5.60
C GLY A 340 17.91 -3.79 -5.73
N HIS A 341 16.74 -4.29 -5.34
CA HIS A 341 16.43 -5.70 -5.31
C HIS A 341 15.01 -5.94 -5.83
N ALA A 342 14.79 -7.12 -6.42
CA ALA A 342 13.47 -7.58 -6.78
C ALA A 342 13.33 -9.07 -6.50
N SER A 343 12.18 -9.43 -5.94
CA SER A 343 11.79 -10.80 -5.68
C SER A 343 10.30 -11.02 -5.94
N VAL A 344 9.95 -12.27 -6.20
CA VAL A 344 8.57 -12.71 -6.39
C VAL A 344 8.28 -13.74 -5.33
N ALA A 345 7.35 -13.43 -4.44
CA ALA A 345 6.95 -14.30 -3.33
C ALA A 345 5.55 -14.85 -3.55
N VAL A 346 5.39 -16.17 -3.52
CA VAL A 346 4.08 -16.83 -3.53
C VAL A 346 3.68 -17.14 -2.10
N VAL A 347 2.63 -16.48 -1.62
CA VAL A 347 2.14 -16.63 -0.25
C VAL A 347 0.71 -17.13 -0.29
N ARG A 348 0.49 -18.38 0.15
CA ARG A 348 -0.84 -19.03 0.16
C ARG A 348 -1.53 -18.97 -1.21
N GLY A 349 -0.79 -19.22 -2.29
CA GLY A 349 -1.30 -19.17 -3.66
C GLY A 349 -1.44 -17.78 -4.27
N LYS A 350 -1.17 -16.70 -3.51
CA LYS A 350 -1.15 -15.33 -4.04
C LYS A 350 0.28 -14.87 -4.32
N THR A 351 0.56 -14.52 -5.57
CA THR A 351 1.84 -13.93 -5.98
C THR A 351 1.94 -12.48 -5.51
N ARG A 352 3.07 -12.14 -4.89
CA ARG A 352 3.46 -10.80 -4.48
C ARG A 352 4.74 -10.42 -5.22
N PHE A 353 4.76 -9.22 -5.76
CA PHE A 353 5.90 -8.64 -6.44
C PHE A 353 6.54 -7.65 -5.47
N ILE A 354 7.77 -7.91 -5.09
CA ILE A 354 8.53 -7.09 -4.15
C ILE A 354 9.69 -6.52 -4.94
N TYR A 355 9.77 -5.19 -5.04
CA TYR A 355 10.88 -4.52 -5.70
C TYR A 355 11.08 -3.16 -5.06
N GLU A 356 12.34 -2.74 -5.04
CA GLU A 356 12.79 -1.43 -4.59
C GLU A 356 14.07 -1.11 -5.37
N PHE A 357 14.02 -0.07 -6.19
CA PHE A 357 15.13 0.39 -7.00
C PHE A 357 15.37 1.88 -6.85
N SER A 358 16.64 2.24 -6.84
CA SER A 358 17.14 3.60 -7.01
C SER A 358 17.93 3.67 -8.32
N CYS A 359 17.61 4.65 -9.14
CA CYS A 359 18.14 4.79 -10.48
C CYS A 359 18.78 6.17 -10.68
N LYS A 360 19.92 6.22 -11.37
CA LYS A 360 20.52 7.46 -11.89
C LYS A 360 20.68 7.34 -13.39
N LEU A 361 20.19 8.35 -14.11
CA LEU A 361 20.10 8.39 -15.56
C LEU A 361 20.84 9.60 -16.11
N ASP A 362 21.47 9.40 -17.27
CA ASP A 362 22.02 10.47 -18.10
C ASP A 362 21.07 10.65 -19.29
N TRP A 363 20.63 11.88 -19.52
CA TRP A 363 19.67 12.23 -20.56
C TRP A 363 20.29 13.27 -21.50
N GLN A 364 19.84 13.25 -22.76
CA GLN A 364 20.23 14.23 -23.77
C GLN A 364 19.01 14.77 -24.51
N LEU A 365 19.08 16.06 -24.85
CA LEU A 365 18.17 16.77 -25.72
C LEU A 365 18.95 17.09 -26.99
N ASP A 366 18.47 16.58 -28.12
CA ASP A 366 19.09 16.77 -29.44
C ASP A 366 18.12 17.49 -30.38
N LYS A 367 18.64 18.45 -31.14
CA LYS A 367 17.93 19.13 -32.24
C LYS A 367 18.86 19.20 -33.46
N GLU A 368 18.29 19.06 -34.66
CA GLU A 368 19.03 19.07 -35.94
C GLU A 368 19.94 20.31 -36.15
N ASP A 369 19.63 21.45 -35.54
CA ASP A 369 20.42 22.69 -35.68
C ASP A 369 21.57 22.83 -34.67
N ASP A 370 21.80 21.86 -33.78
CA ASP A 370 22.80 21.85 -32.68
C ASP A 370 22.73 23.00 -31.64
N GLU A 371 22.03 24.10 -31.93
CA GLU A 371 21.93 25.28 -31.07
C GLU A 371 21.25 25.01 -29.73
N LEU A 372 20.45 23.94 -29.64
CA LEU A 372 19.63 23.61 -28.48
C LEU A 372 20.04 22.29 -27.79
N ASN A 373 21.21 21.73 -28.15
CA ASN A 373 21.67 20.48 -27.58
C ASN A 373 22.06 20.63 -26.11
N CYS A 374 21.58 19.70 -25.29
CA CYS A 374 21.79 19.75 -23.85
C CYS A 374 21.90 18.34 -23.29
N LYS A 375 22.79 18.14 -22.31
CA LYS A 375 22.92 16.88 -21.58
C LYS A 375 22.82 17.13 -20.10
N GLY A 376 22.29 16.17 -19.37
CA GLY A 376 22.12 16.27 -17.94
C GLY A 376 22.03 14.91 -17.28
N THR A 377 21.89 14.94 -15.96
CA THR A 377 21.66 13.74 -15.16
C THR A 377 20.45 13.95 -14.27
N LEU A 378 19.77 12.87 -13.93
CA LEU A 378 18.66 12.86 -12.98
C LEU A 378 18.67 11.56 -12.17
N ALA A 379 18.08 11.57 -10.99
CA ALA A 379 17.94 10.40 -10.13
C ALA A 379 16.47 10.15 -9.80
N ILE A 380 16.09 8.88 -9.72
CA ILE A 380 14.79 8.43 -9.22
C ILE A 380 15.10 7.51 -8.03
N PRO A 381 15.01 7.99 -6.79
CA PRO A 381 15.44 7.22 -5.62
C PRO A 381 14.50 6.08 -5.26
N ASP A 382 13.19 6.26 -5.52
CA ASP A 382 12.15 5.40 -4.97
C ASP A 382 11.28 4.79 -6.09
N ILE A 383 11.76 3.72 -6.70
CA ILE A 383 10.98 2.87 -7.62
C ILE A 383 10.61 1.59 -6.88
N ASP A 384 9.46 1.59 -6.21
CA ASP A 384 9.02 0.46 -5.39
C ASP A 384 7.55 0.08 -5.59
N GLY A 385 7.13 -1.03 -4.98
CA GLY A 385 5.79 -1.60 -5.12
C GLY A 385 4.67 -0.90 -4.35
N THR A 386 4.97 0.19 -3.62
CA THR A 386 3.99 0.99 -2.86
C THR A 386 3.35 2.08 -3.72
N ILE A 387 4.05 2.53 -4.76
CA ILE A 387 3.56 3.53 -5.72
C ILE A 387 2.57 2.86 -6.68
N ALA A 388 1.36 3.40 -6.79
CA ALA A 388 0.39 2.89 -7.74
C ALA A 388 0.72 3.32 -9.17
N ILE A 389 0.41 2.47 -10.15
CA ILE A 389 0.53 2.81 -11.57
C ILE A 389 -0.27 4.09 -11.82
N GLY A 390 0.39 5.11 -12.37
CA GLY A 390 -0.17 6.43 -12.63
C GLY A 390 -0.02 7.47 -11.52
N GLU A 391 0.53 7.13 -10.34
CA GLU A 391 0.85 8.14 -9.30
C GLU A 391 2.11 8.97 -9.64
N GLY A 392 3.02 8.40 -10.44
CA GLY A 392 4.27 9.05 -10.85
C GLY A 392 5.41 8.85 -9.85
N TYR A 393 6.65 9.10 -10.29
CA TYR A 393 7.86 8.91 -9.50
C TYR A 393 8.59 10.25 -9.33
N ASP A 394 9.14 10.49 -8.14
CA ASP A 394 9.85 11.73 -7.84
C ASP A 394 11.24 11.75 -8.48
N ILE A 395 11.58 12.87 -9.12
CA ILE A 395 12.91 13.12 -9.67
C ILE A 395 13.73 13.94 -8.67
N HIS A 396 14.91 13.44 -8.35
CA HIS A 396 15.94 14.09 -7.55
C HIS A 396 17.19 14.39 -8.39
N ASP A 397 18.07 15.23 -7.85
CA ASP A 397 19.39 15.53 -8.41
C ASP A 397 19.38 15.88 -9.90
N PHE A 398 18.32 16.55 -10.36
CA PHE A 398 18.22 17.01 -11.74
C PHE A 398 19.29 18.06 -12.00
N THR A 399 20.22 17.75 -12.90
CA THR A 399 21.35 18.59 -13.23
C THR A 399 21.50 18.70 -14.73
N ILE A 400 22.01 19.85 -15.16
CA ILE A 400 22.35 20.11 -16.55
C ILE A 400 23.87 20.16 -16.62
N ALA A 401 24.47 19.16 -17.27
CA ALA A 401 25.91 18.95 -17.33
C ALA A 401 26.58 19.74 -18.47
N SER A 402 25.94 19.81 -19.63
CA SER A 402 26.43 20.56 -20.78
C SER A 402 25.29 21.23 -21.53
N VAL A 403 25.50 22.48 -21.94
CA VAL A 403 24.51 23.29 -22.65
C VAL A 403 25.20 24.00 -23.81
N SER A 404 24.62 23.90 -25.01
CA SER A 404 25.04 24.69 -26.18
C SER A 404 24.74 26.19 -26.00
N ASN A 405 23.54 26.53 -25.52
CA ASN A 405 23.06 27.90 -25.33
C ASN A 405 22.27 28.06 -24.02
N ASN A 406 22.58 29.07 -23.21
CA ASN A 406 21.90 29.33 -21.94
C ASN A 406 20.37 29.52 -22.07
N SER A 407 19.88 29.88 -23.26
CA SER A 407 18.44 29.96 -23.58
C SER A 407 17.71 28.61 -23.53
N VAL A 408 18.44 27.47 -23.49
CA VAL A 408 17.88 26.11 -23.38
C VAL A 408 17.36 25.80 -21.98
N LYS A 409 17.91 26.43 -20.93
CA LYS A 409 17.59 26.09 -19.52
C LYS A 409 16.09 26.18 -19.19
N PRO A 410 15.34 27.23 -19.59
CA PRO A 410 13.90 27.29 -19.34
C PRO A 410 13.11 26.24 -20.11
N VAL A 411 13.57 25.85 -21.31
CA VAL A 411 12.95 24.78 -22.10
C VAL A 411 13.14 23.44 -21.39
N VAL A 412 14.35 23.17 -20.91
CA VAL A 412 14.68 21.96 -20.15
C VAL A 412 13.88 21.90 -18.84
N ASP A 413 13.82 22.97 -18.04
CA ASP A 413 13.06 22.92 -16.79
C ASP A 413 11.56 22.65 -17.04
N ARG A 414 10.99 23.26 -18.08
CA ARG A 414 9.56 23.12 -18.38
C ARG A 414 9.18 21.79 -19.04
N PHE A 415 9.96 21.30 -20.00
CA PHE A 415 9.58 20.15 -20.83
C PHE A 415 10.31 18.86 -20.43
N VAL A 416 11.50 18.96 -19.82
CA VAL A 416 12.31 17.81 -19.42
C VAL A 416 12.12 17.49 -17.94
N HIS A 417 12.32 18.50 -17.08
CA HIS A 417 12.29 18.30 -15.62
C HIS A 417 10.87 18.22 -15.05
N ARG A 418 9.99 19.16 -15.41
CA ARG A 418 8.61 19.25 -14.88
C ARG A 418 7.53 18.91 -15.90
N GLY A 419 7.92 18.38 -17.06
CA GLY A 419 7.05 18.27 -18.24
C GLY A 419 7.03 16.89 -18.85
N GLY A 420 6.74 16.83 -20.15
CA GLY A 420 6.38 15.59 -20.82
C GLY A 420 7.47 14.51 -20.86
N PHE A 421 8.76 14.84 -20.73
CA PHE A 421 9.78 13.80 -20.61
C PHE A 421 9.71 13.07 -19.25
N HIS A 422 9.44 13.80 -18.16
CA HIS A 422 9.20 13.20 -16.84
C HIS A 422 7.97 12.28 -16.89
N GLU A 423 6.88 12.74 -17.51
CA GLU A 423 5.68 11.91 -17.71
C GLU A 423 5.98 10.66 -18.54
N ALA A 424 6.74 10.78 -19.63
CA ALA A 424 7.16 9.64 -20.46
C ALA A 424 8.02 8.64 -19.68
N LEU A 425 8.88 9.13 -18.79
CA LEU A 425 9.70 8.29 -17.92
C LEU A 425 8.84 7.53 -16.91
N ASN A 426 7.86 8.19 -16.30
CA ASN A 426 6.89 7.56 -15.39
C ASN A 426 6.09 6.47 -16.10
N GLU A 427 5.60 6.74 -17.32
CA GLU A 427 4.86 5.76 -18.12
C GLU A 427 5.72 4.53 -18.44
N LYS A 428 7.01 4.73 -18.76
CA LYS A 428 7.93 3.61 -19.04
C LYS A 428 8.23 2.75 -17.82
N ILE A 429 8.33 3.34 -16.63
CA ILE A 429 8.46 2.59 -15.38
C ILE A 429 7.18 1.80 -15.10
N ASP A 430 6.02 2.41 -15.32
CA ASP A 430 4.73 1.71 -15.17
C ASP A 430 4.55 0.56 -16.16
N ASP A 431 4.99 0.73 -17.41
CA ASP A 431 5.05 -0.34 -18.40
C ASP A 431 5.98 -1.48 -17.96
N TRP A 432 7.12 -1.15 -17.35
CA TRP A 432 7.99 -2.15 -16.74
C TRP A 432 7.26 -2.91 -15.62
N VAL A 433 6.52 -2.22 -14.74
CA VAL A 433 5.73 -2.87 -13.68
C VAL A 433 4.68 -3.82 -14.26
N ARG A 434 4.00 -3.42 -15.34
CA ARG A 434 3.04 -4.29 -16.07
C ARG A 434 3.76 -5.50 -16.68
N HIS A 435 4.93 -5.29 -17.28
CA HIS A 435 5.73 -6.36 -17.86
C HIS A 435 6.22 -7.34 -16.79
N PHE A 436 6.70 -6.83 -15.65
CA PHE A 436 7.14 -7.64 -14.51
C PHE A 436 6.01 -8.54 -13.99
N LYS A 437 4.81 -7.96 -13.83
CA LYS A 437 3.60 -8.70 -13.45
C LYS A 437 3.18 -9.72 -14.51
N LYS A 438 3.36 -9.44 -15.80
CA LYS A 438 3.05 -10.37 -16.89
C LYS A 438 4.01 -11.56 -16.95
N VAL A 439 5.31 -11.34 -16.72
CA VAL A 439 6.33 -12.38 -16.82
C VAL A 439 6.30 -13.33 -15.62
N TYR A 440 6.10 -12.79 -14.41
CA TYR A 440 6.13 -13.57 -13.16
C TYR A 440 4.77 -13.75 -12.49
N GLY A 441 3.71 -13.19 -13.07
CA GLY A 441 2.34 -13.41 -12.62
C GLY A 441 1.82 -14.81 -12.96
N PRO A 442 0.66 -15.17 -12.41
CA PRO A 442 -0.03 -16.40 -12.78
C PRO A 442 -0.29 -16.40 -14.28
N LYS A 443 0.08 -17.48 -14.97
CA LYS A 443 -0.06 -17.63 -16.43
C LYS A 443 -1.51 -17.85 -16.89
N ASP A 444 -2.40 -18.11 -15.93
CA ASP A 444 -3.82 -18.36 -16.14
C ASP A 444 -4.63 -17.38 -15.26
N ALA A 445 -4.92 -16.18 -15.81
CA ALA A 445 -5.91 -15.25 -15.27
C ALA A 445 -6.56 -14.48 -16.42
#